data_AF-A0A7S3TI88-F1
#
_entry.id   AF-A0A7S3TI88-F1
#
_cell.length_a   1.000
_cell.length_b   1.000
_cell.length_c   1.000
_cell.angle_alpha   90.00
_cell.angle_beta   90.00
_cell.angle_gamma   90.00
#
_symmetry.space_group_name_H-M   'P 1'
#
loop_
_entity.id
_entity.type
_entity.pdbx_description
1 polymer ?
#
loop_
_entity_poly.entity_id
_entity_poly.type
_entity_poly.pdbx_seq_one_letter_code
_entity_poly.pdbx_strand_id
1 'polypeptide(L)'
;ALVLVSAIVQNAIEYVSLFVLGRIRAARAGDGALAREAAMPHAGAVSEELFELAMTFSMVTLFSGVCPLAGAVALLSNAIEARCDSLKFLRCRRRPTPRGSASFGAWDTILGGVSFLALAVNAALLCYTSTRLPHVLGFHTEGERFALLVVLEHLLLALKLLLDLCIPDA
;
A
#
# COMPACT_ATOMS: atom_id res chain seq x y z
N ALA A 1 3.54 14.27 4.78
CA ALA A 1 4.90 14.56 4.26
C ALA A 1 5.60 13.29 3.78
N LEU A 2 5.84 12.29 4.64
CA LEU A 2 6.49 11.02 4.26
C LEU A 2 5.81 10.31 3.06
N VAL A 3 4.49 10.11 3.08
CA VAL A 3 3.74 9.46 1.98
C VAL A 3 3.93 10.20 0.64
N LEU A 4 3.95 11.53 0.68
CA LEU A 4 4.10 12.34 -0.52
C LEU A 4 5.54 12.28 -1.05
N VAL A 5 6.52 12.35 -0.14
CA VAL A 5 7.94 12.23 -0.51
C VAL A 5 8.24 10.84 -1.04
N SER A 6 7.75 9.78 -0.40
CA SER A 6 7.93 8.42 -0.87
C SER A 6 7.28 8.22 -2.24
N ALA A 7 6.04 8.67 -2.43
CA ALA A 7 5.36 8.58 -3.73
C ALA A 7 6.10 9.34 -4.83
N ILE A 8 6.56 10.56 -4.57
CA ILE A 8 7.30 11.34 -5.57
C ILE A 8 8.62 10.67 -5.91
N VAL A 9 9.36 10.21 -4.90
CA VAL A 9 10.66 9.56 -5.09
C VAL A 9 10.50 8.23 -5.85
N GLN A 10 9.49 7.44 -5.48
CA GLN A 10 9.21 6.15 -6.12
C GLN A 10 8.82 6.35 -7.59
N ASN A 11 7.82 7.19 -7.86
CA ASN A 11 7.38 7.49 -9.23
C ASN A 11 8.53 8.07 -10.06
N ALA A 12 9.40 8.90 -9.46
CA ALA A 12 10.58 9.45 -10.14
C ALA A 12 11.61 8.36 -10.47
N ILE A 13 11.93 7.49 -9.53
CA ILE A 13 12.84 6.35 -9.75
C ILE A 13 12.30 5.46 -10.86
N GLU A 14 11.02 5.12 -10.79
CA GLU A 14 10.41 4.25 -11.78
C GLU A 14 10.40 4.90 -13.17
N TYR A 15 9.96 6.16 -13.28
CA TYR A 15 9.93 6.89 -14.55
C TYR A 15 11.33 7.05 -15.17
N VAL A 16 12.32 7.40 -14.35
CA VAL A 16 13.72 7.49 -14.79
C VAL A 16 14.23 6.13 -15.25
N SER A 17 13.91 5.06 -14.51
CA SER A 17 14.32 3.70 -14.88
C SER A 17 13.71 3.29 -16.23
N LEU A 18 12.43 3.57 -16.47
CA LEU A 18 11.73 3.30 -17.72
C LEU A 18 12.35 4.07 -18.88
N PHE A 19 12.61 5.36 -18.68
CA PHE A 19 13.11 6.23 -19.74
C PHE A 19 14.58 5.95 -20.09
N VAL A 20 15.45 5.87 -19.08
CA VAL A 20 16.90 5.71 -19.28
C VAL A 20 17.24 4.29 -19.73
N LEU A 21 16.73 3.26 -19.04
CA LEU A 21 17.04 1.88 -19.39
C LEU A 21 16.36 1.45 -20.69
N GLY A 22 15.16 1.98 -20.97
CA GLY A 22 14.48 1.75 -22.25
C GLY A 22 15.32 2.21 -23.44
N ARG A 23 15.92 3.41 -23.36
CA ARG A 23 16.78 3.94 -24.44
C ARG A 23 18.12 3.23 -24.55
N ILE A 24 18.80 2.95 -23.42
CA ILE A 24 20.09 2.25 -23.45
C ILE A 24 19.92 0.84 -24.04
N ARG A 25 18.86 0.13 -23.69
CA ARG A 25 18.59 -1.21 -24.23
C ARG A 25 18.17 -1.17 -25.70
N ALA A 26 17.36 -0.19 -26.10
CA ALA A 26 17.02 0.00 -27.51
C ALA A 26 18.27 0.28 -28.37
N ALA A 27 19.25 1.02 -27.83
CA ALA A 27 20.52 1.29 -28.51
C ALA A 27 21.48 0.08 -28.54
N ARG A 28 21.36 -0.86 -27.60
CA ARG A 28 22.19 -2.08 -27.53
C ARG A 28 21.57 -3.28 -28.23
N ALA A 29 20.29 -3.24 -28.53
CA ALA A 29 19.61 -4.34 -29.18
C ALA A 29 19.99 -4.40 -30.67
N GLY A 30 20.34 -5.60 -31.14
CA GLY A 30 20.53 -5.86 -32.57
C GLY A 30 19.24 -5.65 -33.37
N ASP A 31 19.37 -5.64 -34.69
CA ASP A 31 18.23 -5.42 -35.58
C ASP A 31 17.21 -6.55 -35.48
N GLY A 32 15.94 -6.17 -35.28
CA GLY A 32 14.80 -7.09 -35.18
C GLY A 32 14.09 -7.09 -33.83
N ALA A 33 12.78 -7.37 -33.86
CA ALA A 33 11.94 -7.37 -32.66
C ALA A 33 12.35 -8.44 -31.64
N LEU A 34 12.78 -9.61 -32.11
CA LEU A 34 13.18 -10.72 -31.24
C LEU A 34 14.51 -10.45 -30.51
N ALA A 35 15.47 -9.84 -31.20
CA ALA A 35 16.74 -9.43 -30.60
C ALA A 35 16.52 -8.34 -29.52
N ARG A 36 15.60 -7.41 -29.78
CA ARG A 36 15.16 -6.41 -28.81
C ARG A 36 14.52 -7.04 -27.58
N GLU A 37 13.61 -7.98 -27.77
CA GLU A 37 12.94 -8.67 -26.66
C GLU A 37 13.92 -9.55 -25.86
N ALA A 38 14.84 -10.24 -26.52
CA ALA A 38 15.86 -11.06 -25.87
C ALA A 38 16.84 -10.23 -25.00
N ALA A 39 17.05 -8.96 -25.36
CA ALA A 39 17.87 -8.03 -24.58
C ALA A 39 17.13 -7.43 -23.35
N MET A 40 15.81 -7.63 -23.24
CA MET A 40 15.03 -7.14 -22.11
C MET A 40 15.17 -8.07 -20.89
N PRO A 41 15.21 -7.53 -19.66
CA PRO A 41 15.11 -8.33 -18.46
C PRO A 41 13.80 -9.12 -18.43
N HIS A 42 13.83 -10.30 -17.83
CA HIS A 42 12.62 -10.99 -17.43
C HIS A 42 11.79 -10.10 -16.49
N ALA A 43 10.47 -10.24 -16.55
CA ALA A 43 9.58 -9.63 -15.56
C ALA A 43 10.06 -9.99 -14.14
N GLY A 44 10.11 -8.99 -13.26
CA GLY A 44 10.48 -9.19 -11.86
C GLY A 44 9.43 -10.03 -11.14
N ALA A 45 9.69 -10.35 -9.87
CA ALA A 45 8.69 -11.01 -9.06
C ALA A 45 7.54 -10.02 -8.77
N VAL A 46 6.31 -10.41 -9.06
CA VAL A 46 5.09 -9.62 -8.76
C VAL A 46 5.02 -9.27 -7.25
N SER A 47 5.68 -10.06 -6.40
CA SER A 47 5.82 -9.77 -4.97
C SER A 47 6.50 -8.44 -4.67
N GLU A 48 7.42 -7.95 -5.50
CA GLU A 48 8.07 -6.65 -5.30
C GLU A 48 7.08 -5.51 -5.54
N GLU A 49 6.27 -5.61 -6.59
CA GLU A 49 5.20 -4.66 -6.93
C GLU A 49 4.10 -4.68 -5.85
N LEU A 50 3.75 -5.87 -5.35
CA LEU A 50 2.79 -6.01 -4.25
C LEU A 50 3.33 -5.49 -2.91
N PHE A 51 4.65 -5.62 -2.66
CA PHE A 51 5.27 -5.08 -1.46
C PHE A 51 5.18 -3.55 -1.42
N GLU A 52 5.42 -2.90 -2.56
CA GLU A 52 5.26 -1.46 -2.68
C GLU A 52 3.81 -1.01 -2.40
N LEU A 53 2.84 -1.73 -2.94
CA LEU A 53 1.43 -1.47 -2.65
C LEU A 53 1.11 -1.68 -1.17
N ALA A 54 1.62 -2.75 -0.55
CA ALA A 54 1.43 -3.04 0.86
C ALA A 54 2.04 -1.96 1.77
N MET A 55 3.22 -1.45 1.42
CA MET A 55 3.85 -0.33 2.14
C MET A 55 2.99 0.93 2.05
N THR A 56 2.49 1.27 0.87
CA THR A 56 1.60 2.43 0.69
C THR A 56 0.31 2.28 1.49
N PHE A 57 -0.30 1.09 1.45
CA PHE A 57 -1.48 0.75 2.25
C PHE A 57 -1.23 0.92 3.75
N SER A 58 -0.11 0.41 4.26
CA SER A 58 0.25 0.51 5.69
C SER A 58 0.41 1.96 6.15
N MET A 59 1.06 2.80 5.33
CA MET A 59 1.28 4.21 5.67
C MET A 59 -0.03 5.00 5.71
N VAL A 60 -0.98 4.68 4.84
CA VAL A 60 -2.30 5.33 4.84
C VAL A 60 -3.14 4.86 6.01
N THR A 61 -3.20 3.55 6.27
CA THR A 61 -4.10 2.97 7.27
C THR A 61 -3.62 3.20 8.69
N LEU A 62 -2.33 3.01 9.00
CA LEU A 62 -1.79 3.20 10.36
C LEU A 62 -1.91 4.64 10.85
N PHE A 63 -1.84 5.64 9.95
CA PHE A 63 -1.78 7.07 10.31
C PHE A 63 -2.99 7.88 9.81
N SER A 64 -4.10 7.20 9.51
CA SER A 64 -5.30 7.82 8.93
C SER A 64 -5.87 8.96 9.80
N GLY A 65 -5.85 8.79 11.13
CA GLY A 65 -6.35 9.79 12.08
C GLY A 65 -5.53 11.08 12.16
N VAL A 66 -4.25 11.04 11.77
CA VAL A 66 -3.34 12.21 11.86
C VAL A 66 -3.29 12.98 10.55
N CYS A 67 -3.42 12.30 9.41
CA CYS A 67 -3.35 12.93 8.10
C CYS A 67 -4.46 12.41 7.17
N PRO A 68 -5.68 12.98 7.23
CA PRO A 68 -6.82 12.51 6.43
C PRO A 68 -6.58 12.66 4.91
N LEU A 69 -5.75 13.61 4.50
CA LEU A 69 -5.34 13.81 3.10
C LEU A 69 -4.41 12.71 2.56
N ALA A 70 -3.83 11.87 3.43
CA ALA A 70 -2.91 10.81 3.00
C ALA A 70 -3.57 9.83 2.04
N GLY A 71 -4.85 9.50 2.24
CA GLY A 71 -5.61 8.62 1.35
C GLY A 71 -5.76 9.20 -0.06
N ALA A 72 -6.09 10.49 -0.18
CA ALA A 72 -6.22 11.16 -1.48
C ALA A 72 -4.89 11.24 -2.24
N VAL A 73 -3.80 11.51 -1.53
CA VAL A 73 -2.44 11.52 -2.12
C VAL A 73 -2.05 10.14 -2.60
N ALA A 74 -2.28 9.11 -1.78
CA ALA A 74 -1.99 7.72 -2.15
C ALA A 74 -2.82 7.24 -3.35
N LEU A 75 -4.09 7.65 -3.44
CA LEU A 75 -4.92 7.34 -4.60
C LEU A 75 -4.35 7.94 -5.89
N LEU A 76 -3.92 9.20 -5.84
CA LEU A 76 -3.31 9.87 -7.00
C LEU A 76 -1.99 9.21 -7.40
N SER A 77 -1.12 8.89 -6.43
CA SER A 77 0.15 8.22 -6.72
C SER A 77 -0.07 6.83 -7.30
N ASN A 78 -0.97 6.04 -6.71
CA ASN A 78 -1.28 4.70 -7.18
C ASN A 78 -1.93 4.71 -8.58
N ALA A 79 -2.71 5.74 -8.91
CA ALA A 79 -3.27 5.90 -10.26
C ALA A 79 -2.19 6.19 -11.31
N ILE A 80 -1.16 6.98 -10.95
CA ILE A 80 0.00 7.20 -11.82
C ILE A 80 0.82 5.91 -11.94
N GLU A 81 1.06 5.23 -10.82
CA GLU A 81 1.85 4.00 -10.77
C GLU A 81 1.23 2.89 -11.61
N ALA A 82 -0.08 2.68 -11.52
CA ALA A 82 -0.79 1.73 -12.37
C ALA A 82 -0.58 1.98 -13.87
N ARG A 83 -0.36 3.24 -14.28
CA ARG A 83 0.00 3.57 -15.67
C ARG A 83 1.47 3.30 -15.94
N CYS A 84 2.38 3.67 -15.04
CA CYS A 84 3.81 3.40 -15.17
C CYS A 84 4.11 1.89 -15.23
N ASP A 85 3.51 1.09 -14.35
CA ASP A 85 3.63 -0.37 -14.35
C ASP A 85 3.13 -0.99 -15.67
N SER A 86 2.02 -0.50 -16.22
CA SER A 86 1.55 -0.97 -17.52
C SER A 86 2.58 -0.71 -18.63
N LEU A 87 3.23 0.47 -18.62
CA LEU A 87 4.27 0.82 -19.59
C LEU A 87 5.55 0.00 -19.37
N LYS A 88 5.88 -0.33 -18.12
CA LYS A 88 7.01 -1.18 -17.72
C LYS A 88 6.89 -2.58 -18.30
N PHE A 89 5.72 -3.20 -18.16
CA PHE A 89 5.45 -4.51 -18.74
C PHE A 89 5.45 -4.49 -20.27
N LEU A 90 5.01 -3.39 -20.90
CA LEU A 90 4.94 -3.28 -22.35
C LEU A 90 6.27 -2.95 -23.03
N ARG A 91 7.14 -2.15 -22.39
CA ARG A 91 8.31 -1.55 -23.04
C ARG A 91 9.65 -1.92 -22.41
N CYS A 92 9.65 -2.43 -21.18
CA CYS A 92 10.89 -2.61 -20.40
C CYS A 92 11.10 -4.03 -19.89
N ARG A 93 10.11 -4.91 -20.02
CA ARG A 93 10.19 -6.32 -19.62
C ARG A 93 9.89 -7.22 -20.82
N ARG A 94 10.56 -8.36 -20.86
CA ARG A 94 10.19 -9.45 -21.75
C ARG A 94 8.82 -10.00 -21.36
N ARG A 95 8.05 -10.49 -22.34
CA ARG A 95 6.72 -11.06 -22.08
C ARG A 95 6.81 -12.17 -21.02
N PRO A 96 6.11 -12.04 -19.87
CA PRO A 96 6.12 -13.07 -18.85
C PRO A 96 5.32 -14.29 -19.31
N THR A 97 5.76 -15.48 -18.90
CA THR A 97 4.97 -16.70 -19.05
C THR A 97 3.74 -16.59 -18.17
N PRO A 98 2.52 -16.80 -18.70
CA PRO A 98 1.31 -16.75 -17.88
C PRO A 98 1.39 -17.81 -16.80
N ARG A 99 1.23 -17.40 -15.55
CA ARG A 99 1.08 -18.28 -14.39
C ARG A 99 -0.29 -18.00 -13.80
N GLY A 100 -1.10 -19.04 -13.63
CA GLY A 100 -2.34 -18.90 -12.86
C GLY A 100 -2.03 -18.71 -11.38
N SER A 101 -2.71 -17.81 -10.71
CA SER A 101 -2.83 -17.81 -9.25
C SER A 101 -4.30 -17.97 -8.89
N ALA A 102 -4.59 -18.85 -7.94
CA ALA A 102 -5.94 -19.08 -7.46
C ALA A 102 -6.37 -18.06 -6.40
N SER A 103 -5.39 -17.45 -5.71
CA SER A 103 -5.63 -16.46 -4.68
C SER A 103 -4.53 -15.39 -4.66
N PHE A 104 -4.78 -14.33 -3.90
CA PHE A 104 -3.81 -13.29 -3.58
C PHE A 104 -2.63 -13.81 -2.74
N GLY A 105 -2.77 -15.02 -2.17
CA GLY A 105 -1.72 -15.75 -1.47
C GLY A 105 -1.39 -15.16 -0.09
N ALA A 106 -0.12 -15.21 0.31
CA ALA A 106 0.35 -14.73 1.61
C ALA A 106 0.05 -13.23 1.88
N TRP A 107 -0.19 -12.46 0.82
CA TRP A 107 -0.47 -11.03 0.92
C TRP A 107 -1.80 -10.73 1.62
N ASP A 108 -2.77 -11.64 1.56
CA ASP A 108 -4.04 -11.48 2.26
C ASP A 108 -3.82 -11.46 3.78
N THR A 109 -3.00 -12.39 4.28
CA THR A 109 -2.60 -12.44 5.69
C THR A 109 -1.78 -11.19 6.09
N ILE A 110 -0.90 -10.71 5.22
CA ILE A 110 -0.06 -9.53 5.50
C ILE A 110 -0.95 -8.27 5.60
N LEU A 111 -1.80 -8.02 4.60
CA LEU A 111 -2.68 -6.85 4.60
C LEU A 111 -3.74 -6.93 5.71
N GLY A 112 -4.25 -8.13 6.00
CA GLY A 112 -5.10 -8.39 7.15
C GLY A 112 -4.41 -8.02 8.46
N GLY A 113 -3.18 -8.48 8.67
CA GLY A 113 -2.37 -8.15 9.85
C GLY A 113 -2.11 -6.64 10.00
N VAL A 114 -1.77 -5.96 8.91
CA VAL A 114 -1.62 -4.49 8.90
C VAL A 114 -2.92 -3.80 9.27
N SER A 115 -4.07 -4.31 8.79
CA SER A 115 -5.39 -3.76 9.11
C SER A 115 -5.73 -3.89 10.60
N PHE A 116 -5.43 -5.03 11.22
CA PHE A 116 -5.59 -5.20 12.66
C PHE A 116 -4.69 -4.24 13.46
N LEU A 117 -3.42 -4.12 13.06
CA LEU A 117 -2.49 -3.18 13.68
C LEU A 117 -2.96 -1.73 13.53
N ALA A 118 -3.54 -1.36 12.39
CA ALA A 118 -4.10 -0.03 12.16
C ALA A 118 -5.24 0.31 13.11
N LEU A 119 -6.10 -0.64 13.47
CA LEU A 119 -7.16 -0.39 14.46
C LEU A 119 -6.57 -0.03 15.83
N ALA A 120 -5.58 -0.81 16.30
CA ALA A 120 -4.91 -0.54 17.58
C ALA A 120 -4.20 0.82 17.58
N VAL A 121 -3.43 1.12 16.52
CA VAL A 121 -2.68 2.38 16.41
C VAL A 121 -3.63 3.59 16.33
N ASN A 122 -4.68 3.53 15.51
CA ASN A 122 -5.62 4.66 15.40
C ASN A 122 -6.46 4.84 16.67
N ALA A 123 -6.83 3.76 17.37
CA ALA A 123 -7.49 3.86 18.68
C ALA A 123 -6.60 4.54 19.73
N ALA A 124 -5.30 4.16 19.76
CA ALA A 124 -4.31 4.79 20.62
C ALA A 124 -4.10 6.27 20.29
N LEU A 125 -3.93 6.59 19.00
CA LEU A 125 -3.82 7.96 18.54
C LEU A 125 -5.04 8.79 18.95
N LEU A 126 -6.25 8.26 18.80
CA LEU A 126 -7.46 8.98 19.19
C LEU A 126 -7.51 9.25 20.70
N CYS A 127 -7.22 8.25 21.54
CA CYS A 127 -7.32 8.39 22.99
C CYS A 127 -6.25 9.31 23.60
N TYR A 128 -5.02 9.25 23.08
CA TYR A 128 -3.89 10.01 23.62
C TYR A 128 -3.63 11.36 22.94
N THR A 129 -4.07 11.53 21.69
CA THR A 129 -3.87 12.81 20.96
C THR A 129 -5.07 13.74 21.08
N SER A 130 -6.28 13.21 21.30
CA SER A 130 -7.49 14.04 21.37
C SER A 130 -7.59 14.77 22.70
N THR A 131 -7.50 16.10 22.66
CA THR A 131 -7.72 16.95 23.84
C THR A 131 -9.20 17.18 24.14
N ARG A 132 -10.08 17.04 23.14
CA ARG A 132 -11.53 17.29 23.28
C ARG A 132 -12.29 16.08 23.79
N LEU A 133 -11.87 14.88 23.41
CA LEU A 133 -12.62 13.66 23.69
C LEU A 133 -12.71 13.34 25.19
N PRO A 134 -11.64 13.51 26.00
CA PRO A 134 -11.75 13.39 27.46
C PRO A 134 -12.68 14.46 28.07
N HIS A 135 -12.66 15.69 27.54
CA HIS A 135 -13.50 16.77 28.06
C HIS A 135 -15.00 16.56 27.78
N VAL A 136 -15.34 16.03 26.60
CA VAL A 136 -16.73 15.70 26.23
C VAL A 136 -17.26 14.52 27.02
N LEU A 137 -16.43 13.52 27.30
CA LEU A 137 -16.82 12.32 28.05
C LEU A 137 -16.67 12.48 29.56
N GLY A 138 -16.14 13.61 30.05
CA GLY A 138 -15.90 13.86 31.47
C GLY A 138 -14.75 13.03 32.06
N PHE A 139 -13.85 12.52 31.22
CA PHE A 139 -12.70 11.74 31.66
C PHE A 139 -11.53 12.65 32.02
N HIS A 140 -11.08 12.54 33.27
CA HIS A 140 -10.02 13.37 33.84
C HIS A 140 -8.81 12.55 34.27
N THR A 141 -8.95 11.23 34.40
CA THR A 141 -7.90 10.33 34.86
C THR A 141 -7.28 9.55 33.70
N GLU A 142 -6.00 9.16 33.85
CA GLU A 142 -5.31 8.30 32.88
C GLU A 142 -5.93 6.89 32.82
N GLY A 143 -6.50 6.40 33.92
CA GLY A 143 -7.21 5.12 33.96
C GLY A 143 -8.46 5.10 33.07
N GLU A 144 -9.24 6.19 33.05
CA GLU A 144 -10.40 6.33 32.18
C GLU A 144 -10.03 6.36 30.70
N ARG A 145 -8.92 7.04 30.36
CA ARG A 145 -8.40 7.07 28.98
C ARG A 145 -7.93 5.71 28.51
N PHE A 146 -7.26 4.96 29.38
CA PHE A 146 -6.87 3.58 29.08
C PHE A 146 -8.08 2.65 28.96
N ALA A 147 -9.08 2.78 29.83
CA ALA A 147 -10.32 2.00 29.73
C ALA A 147 -11.05 2.30 28.41
N LEU A 148 -11.13 3.58 28.02
CA LEU A 148 -11.70 4.00 26.75
C LEU A 148 -10.93 3.39 25.57
N LEU A 149 -9.60 3.40 25.59
CA LEU A 149 -8.76 2.76 24.58
C LEU A 149 -9.14 1.30 24.39
N VAL A 150 -9.17 0.54 25.49
CA VAL A 150 -9.47 -0.90 25.45
C VAL A 150 -10.88 -1.16 24.92
N VAL A 151 -11.87 -0.39 25.39
CA VAL A 151 -13.26 -0.53 24.92
C VAL A 151 -13.37 -0.19 23.45
N LEU A 152 -12.80 0.93 23.01
CA LEU A 152 -12.83 1.36 21.62
C LEU A 152 -12.12 0.35 20.70
N GLU A 153 -10.94 -0.12 21.09
CA GLU A 153 -10.17 -1.13 20.37
C GLU A 153 -11.00 -2.42 20.20
N HIS A 154 -11.57 -2.95 21.28
CA HIS A 154 -12.39 -4.17 21.21
C HIS A 154 -13.65 -3.99 20.37
N LEU A 155 -14.30 -2.82 20.41
CA LEU A 155 -15.45 -2.51 19.56
C LEU A 155 -15.06 -2.48 18.07
N LEU A 156 -13.93 -1.86 17.74
CA LEU A 156 -13.42 -1.80 16.36
C LEU A 156 -12.99 -3.19 15.85
N LEU A 157 -12.33 -3.98 16.71
CA LEU A 157 -11.95 -5.37 16.39
C LEU A 157 -13.19 -6.25 16.21
N ALA A 158 -14.18 -6.13 17.09
CA ALA A 158 -15.44 -6.86 16.96
C ALA A 158 -16.18 -6.49 15.69
N LEU A 159 -16.21 -5.20 15.32
CA LEU A 159 -16.80 -4.75 14.07
C LEU A 159 -16.05 -5.33 12.86
N LYS A 160 -14.71 -5.32 12.87
CA LYS A 160 -13.91 -5.92 11.80
C LYS A 160 -14.21 -7.41 11.64
N LEU A 161 -14.22 -8.16 12.74
CA LEU A 161 -14.54 -9.59 12.72
C LEU A 161 -15.98 -9.85 12.25
N LEU A 162 -16.93 -8.99 12.63
CA LEU A 162 -18.30 -9.09 12.14
C LEU A 162 -18.39 -8.86 10.64
N LEU A 163 -17.66 -7.88 10.10
CA LEU A 163 -17.60 -7.65 8.65
C LEU A 163 -16.96 -8.83 7.92
N ASP A 164 -15.86 -9.35 8.45
CA ASP A 164 -15.16 -10.52 7.90
C ASP A 164 -16.06 -11.80 7.97
N LEU A 165 -17.02 -11.88 8.91
CA LEU A 165 -18.03 -12.95 8.96
C LEU A 165 -19.24 -12.72 8.04
N CYS A 166 -19.64 -11.46 7.84
CA CYS A 166 -20.80 -11.11 7.02
C CYS A 166 -20.52 -11.15 5.52
N ILE A 167 -19.26 -10.97 5.10
CA ILE A 167 -18.85 -10.97 3.70
C ILE A 167 -18.21 -12.33 3.41
N PRO A 168 -18.90 -13.26 2.71
CA PRO A 168 -18.33 -14.56 2.39
C PRO A 168 -17.21 -14.43 1.37
N ASP A 169 -16.09 -15.13 1.61
CA ASP A 169 -15.00 -15.29 0.66
C ASP A 169 -15.49 -16.17 -0.51
N ALA A 170 -15.91 -15.55 -1.60
CA ALA A 170 -16.42 -16.19 -2.82
C ALA A 170 -15.30 -16.58 -3.79
#